data_AF-A0A7R9WIM2-F1
#
_entry.id   AF-A0A7R9WIM2-F1
#
_cell.length_a   1.000
_cell.length_b   1.000
_cell.length_c   1.000
_cell.angle_alpha   90.00
_cell.angle_beta   90.00
_cell.angle_gamma   90.00
#
_symmetry.space_group_name_H-M   'P 1'
#
loop_
_entity.id
_entity.type
_entity.pdbx_description
1 polymer ?
#
loop_
_entity_poly.entity_id
_entity_poly.type
_entity_poly.pdbx_seq_one_letter_code
_entity_poly.pdbx_strand_id
1 'polypeptide(L)'
;FFYHDPNKKDSDGDEIGDFEEAFVYRTNGTNVDTDGDGLSDFDEIFVHHTDPKVFTSQQPTKYPSRRPSIDPSEVPSAEPSDTPTSSLSSIPSAAPTNE
;
A
#
# COMPACT_ATOMS: atom_id res chain seq x y z
N PHE A 1 -19.70 15.41 -16.61
CA PHE A 1 -20.34 14.83 -17.80
C PHE A 1 -19.37 13.80 -18.37
N PHE A 2 -19.52 12.53 -18.01
CA PHE A 2 -18.72 11.45 -18.59
C PHE A 2 -19.28 11.13 -19.98
N TYR A 3 -18.40 11.10 -20.98
CA TYR A 3 -18.74 10.98 -22.38
C TYR A 3 -18.95 9.49 -22.71
N HIS A 4 -20.13 8.95 -22.41
CA HIS A 4 -20.49 7.61 -22.85
C HIS A 4 -20.73 7.68 -24.35
N ASP A 5 -19.86 7.05 -25.16
CA ASP A 5 -20.11 6.89 -26.58
C ASP A 5 -21.23 5.84 -26.74
N PRO A 6 -22.43 6.22 -27.21
CA PRO A 6 -23.57 5.29 -27.31
C PRO A 6 -23.31 4.14 -28.29
N ASN A 7 -22.24 4.19 -29.09
CA ASN A 7 -21.85 3.12 -29.99
C ASN A 7 -20.88 2.12 -29.37
N LYS A 8 -20.35 2.41 -28.18
CA LYS A 8 -19.50 1.48 -27.44
C LYS A 8 -20.38 0.69 -26.49
N LYS A 9 -20.42 -0.61 -26.73
CA LYS A 9 -21.04 -1.56 -25.82
C LYS A 9 -20.15 -1.65 -24.58
N ASP A 10 -20.77 -1.55 -23.42
CA ASP A 10 -20.19 -1.68 -22.08
C ASP A 10 -21.04 -2.77 -21.41
N SER A 11 -20.50 -4.00 -21.33
CA SER A 11 -21.30 -5.18 -20.97
C SER A 11 -21.44 -5.40 -19.48
N ASP A 12 -20.47 -4.98 -18.69
CA ASP A 12 -20.47 -5.07 -17.22
C ASP A 12 -20.87 -3.75 -16.54
N GLY A 13 -20.88 -2.65 -17.28
CA GLY A 13 -21.39 -1.36 -16.83
C GLY A 13 -20.41 -0.62 -15.93
N ASP A 14 -19.10 -0.81 -16.14
CA ASP A 14 -18.04 -0.20 -15.31
C ASP A 14 -17.59 1.18 -15.81
N GLU A 15 -18.20 1.70 -16.88
CA GLU A 15 -17.86 2.94 -17.57
C GLU A 15 -16.65 2.85 -18.52
N ILE A 16 -16.15 1.64 -18.81
CA ILE A 16 -15.23 1.34 -19.91
C ILE A 16 -15.98 0.56 -21.00
N GLY A 17 -15.71 0.83 -22.28
CA GLY A 17 -16.31 0.05 -23.36
C GLY A 17 -15.58 -1.29 -23.57
N ASP A 18 -16.33 -2.35 -23.93
CA ASP A 18 -15.83 -3.71 -24.19
C ASP A 18 -14.57 -3.73 -25.08
N PHE A 19 -14.54 -2.84 -26.09
CA PHE A 19 -13.41 -2.73 -27.02
C PHE A 19 -12.16 -2.14 -26.35
N GLU A 20 -12.32 -1.14 -25.51
CA GLU A 20 -11.21 -0.50 -24.81
C GLU A 20 -10.63 -1.44 -23.77
N GLU A 21 -11.48 -2.16 -23.06
CA GLU A 21 -11.05 -3.21 -22.15
C GLU A 21 -10.24 -4.29 -22.86
N ALA A 22 -10.75 -4.84 -23.97
CA ALA A 22 -10.07 -5.93 -24.67
C ALA A 22 -8.76 -5.50 -25.38
N PHE A 23 -8.71 -4.28 -25.94
CA PHE A 23 -7.62 -3.85 -26.82
C PHE A 23 -6.69 -2.79 -26.22
N VAL A 24 -7.17 -1.95 -25.31
CA VAL A 24 -6.39 -0.87 -24.69
C VAL A 24 -5.90 -1.29 -23.31
N TYR A 25 -6.81 -1.65 -22.41
CA TYR A 25 -6.49 -1.94 -21.00
C TYR A 25 -6.17 -3.41 -20.73
N ARG A 26 -6.52 -4.30 -21.66
CA ARG A 26 -6.34 -5.76 -21.54
C ARG A 26 -7.06 -6.36 -20.33
N THR A 27 -8.19 -5.79 -19.97
CA THR A 27 -9.16 -6.24 -18.96
C THR A 27 -10.28 -7.07 -19.60
N ASN A 28 -11.26 -7.49 -18.82
CA ASN A 28 -12.38 -8.30 -19.25
C ASN A 28 -13.69 -7.50 -19.23
N GLY A 29 -14.10 -7.00 -20.40
CA GLY A 29 -15.36 -6.25 -20.56
C GLY A 29 -16.65 -7.03 -20.47
N THR A 30 -16.68 -8.04 -19.62
CA THR A 30 -17.90 -8.67 -19.10
C THR A 30 -17.80 -8.89 -17.59
N ASN A 31 -16.75 -8.37 -16.97
CA ASN A 31 -16.44 -8.48 -15.56
C ASN A 31 -15.88 -7.15 -15.05
N VAL A 32 -16.73 -6.44 -14.30
CA VAL A 32 -16.46 -5.14 -13.67
C VAL A 32 -15.13 -5.06 -12.92
N ASP A 33 -14.64 -6.18 -12.39
CA ASP A 33 -13.44 -6.29 -11.56
C ASP A 33 -12.60 -7.45 -12.09
N THR A 34 -11.67 -7.17 -13.01
CA THR A 34 -10.97 -8.20 -13.79
C THR A 34 -10.12 -9.12 -12.91
N ASP A 35 -9.50 -8.60 -11.85
CA ASP A 35 -8.64 -9.38 -10.97
C ASP A 35 -9.32 -9.88 -9.68
N GLY A 36 -10.51 -9.35 -9.37
CA GLY A 36 -11.38 -9.78 -8.29
C GLY A 36 -11.03 -9.18 -6.92
N ASP A 37 -10.29 -8.07 -6.87
CA ASP A 37 -9.83 -7.46 -5.62
C ASP A 37 -10.86 -6.55 -4.92
N GLY A 38 -11.97 -6.25 -5.60
CA GLY A 38 -13.07 -5.42 -5.11
C GLY A 38 -13.06 -3.97 -5.60
N LEU A 39 -12.16 -3.58 -6.50
CA LEU A 39 -12.26 -2.35 -7.30
C LEU A 39 -12.77 -2.67 -8.72
N SER A 40 -13.44 -1.70 -9.34
CA SER A 40 -13.73 -1.84 -10.77
C SER A 40 -12.51 -1.48 -11.61
N ASP A 41 -12.42 -2.05 -12.81
CA ASP A 41 -11.32 -1.75 -13.75
C ASP A 41 -11.24 -0.24 -14.02
N PHE A 42 -12.39 0.45 -14.14
CA PHE A 42 -12.45 1.92 -14.20
C PHE A 42 -11.81 2.64 -13.00
N ASP A 43 -12.16 2.25 -11.76
CA ASP A 43 -11.62 2.89 -10.57
C ASP A 43 -10.10 2.69 -10.49
N GLU A 44 -9.62 1.51 -10.85
CA GLU A 44 -8.19 1.23 -10.91
C GLU A 44 -7.46 2.08 -11.94
N ILE A 45 -7.99 2.19 -13.15
CA ILE A 45 -7.34 2.91 -14.26
C ILE A 45 -7.39 4.43 -14.05
N PHE A 46 -8.54 4.98 -13.66
CA PHE A 46 -8.78 6.43 -13.69
C PHE A 46 -8.74 7.12 -12.33
N VAL A 47 -8.97 6.38 -11.24
CA VAL A 47 -8.98 6.95 -9.88
C VAL A 47 -7.68 6.61 -9.15
N HIS A 48 -7.37 5.32 -9.05
CA HIS A 48 -6.23 4.81 -8.29
C HIS A 48 -4.92 4.76 -9.08
N HIS A 49 -5.01 4.72 -10.42
CA HIS A 49 -3.89 4.53 -11.34
C HIS A 49 -3.08 3.25 -11.00
N THR A 50 -3.80 2.16 -10.71
CA THR A 50 -3.28 0.81 -10.43
C THR A 50 -3.44 -0.10 -11.65
N ASP A 51 -2.95 -1.34 -11.54
CA ASP A 51 -3.04 -2.33 -12.62
C ASP A 51 -4.27 -3.23 -12.39
N PRO A 52 -5.31 -3.15 -13.25
CA PRO A 52 -6.60 -3.85 -13.07
C PRO A 52 -6.54 -5.38 -13.23
N LYS A 53 -5.33 -5.90 -13.38
CA LYS A 53 -5.06 -7.32 -13.60
C LYS A 53 -4.27 -7.93 -12.46
N VAL A 54 -3.89 -7.11 -11.50
CA VAL A 54 -2.97 -7.49 -10.43
C VAL A 54 -3.72 -7.30 -9.15
N PHE A 55 -4.26 -8.41 -8.63
CA PHE A 55 -4.96 -8.50 -7.36
C PHE A 55 -4.11 -7.84 -6.26
N THR A 56 -4.28 -6.54 -6.08
CA THR A 56 -3.45 -5.73 -5.21
C THR A 56 -4.40 -4.85 -4.46
N SER A 57 -4.54 -5.20 -3.18
CA SER A 57 -5.28 -4.47 -2.16
C SER A 57 -4.74 -3.04 -1.90
N GLN A 58 -4.42 -2.26 -2.93
CA GLN A 58 -4.20 -0.82 -2.86
C GLN A 58 -5.53 -0.10 -2.55
N GLN A 59 -6.67 -0.80 -2.53
CA GLN A 59 -7.74 -0.45 -1.61
C GLN A 59 -7.15 -0.31 -0.20
N PRO A 60 -7.24 0.86 0.46
CA PRO A 60 -7.12 0.88 1.91
C PRO A 60 -8.18 -0.07 2.43
N THR A 61 -7.75 -1.27 2.82
CA THR A 61 -8.65 -2.31 3.27
C THR A 61 -9.52 -1.68 4.35
N LYS A 62 -10.85 -1.82 4.26
CA LYS A 62 -11.75 -1.42 5.36
C LYS A 62 -11.31 -2.01 6.70
N TYR A 63 -10.53 -3.09 6.64
CA TYR A 63 -9.84 -3.72 7.75
C TYR A 63 -8.32 -3.64 7.54
N PRO A 64 -7.55 -2.85 8.32
CA PRO A 64 -6.09 -2.89 8.23
C PRO A 64 -5.60 -4.33 8.31
N SER A 65 -4.58 -4.67 7.52
CA SER A 65 -3.96 -6.00 7.50
C SER A 65 -3.84 -6.55 8.92
N ARG A 66 -4.43 -7.73 9.18
CA ARG A 66 -4.36 -8.39 10.51
C ARG A 66 -2.93 -8.73 10.94
N ARG A 67 -1.95 -8.53 10.05
CA ARG A 67 -0.53 -8.47 10.36
C ARG A 67 -0.05 -7.03 10.25
N PRO A 68 0.40 -6.41 11.36
CA PRO A 68 1.35 -5.31 11.27
C PRO A 68 2.51 -5.75 10.37
N SER A 69 2.98 -4.89 9.48
CA SER A 69 4.17 -5.15 8.68
C SER A 69 5.32 -5.42 9.64
N ILE A 70 5.69 -6.69 9.81
CA ILE A 70 6.78 -7.12 10.70
C ILE A 70 8.15 -6.90 10.06
N ASP A 71 8.23 -6.26 8.88
CA ASP A 71 9.51 -5.89 8.27
C ASP A 71 9.76 -4.39 8.42
N PRO A 72 10.63 -3.96 9.36
CA PRO A 72 11.22 -2.65 9.29
C PRO A 72 12.10 -2.58 8.02
N SER A 73 11.94 -1.51 7.24
CA SER A 73 12.71 -1.27 6.01
C SER A 73 14.21 -1.54 6.22
N GLU A 74 14.80 -2.34 5.33
CA GLU A 74 16.13 -2.93 5.47
C GLU A 74 17.31 -1.96 5.28
N VAL A 75 17.11 -0.67 5.53
CA VAL A 75 18.19 0.34 5.51
C VAL A 75 17.92 1.46 6.51
N PRO A 76 18.55 1.43 7.69
CA PRO A 76 18.67 2.62 8.53
C PRO A 76 19.55 3.64 7.80
N SER A 77 18.95 4.75 7.35
CA SER A 77 19.71 5.90 6.84
C SER A 77 20.50 6.55 7.98
N ALA A 78 21.83 6.36 7.96
CA ALA A 78 22.88 7.15 8.61
C ALA A 78 22.90 7.22 10.16
N GLU A 79 24.10 7.00 10.73
CA GLU A 79 24.44 6.77 12.16
C GLU A 79 24.16 7.93 13.16
N PRO A 80 24.30 7.68 14.48
CA PRO A 80 25.64 7.77 15.11
C PRO A 80 26.02 6.57 16.00
N SER A 81 27.34 6.46 16.24
CA SER A 81 28.07 5.39 16.94
C SER A 81 27.77 5.33 18.45
N ASP A 82 27.21 4.21 18.92
CA ASP A 82 26.97 3.92 20.34
C ASP A 82 27.95 2.87 20.88
N THR A 83 29.22 3.23 21.07
CA THR A 83 30.07 2.45 21.99
C THR A 83 30.22 3.20 23.31
N PRO A 84 29.49 2.84 24.37
CA PRO A 84 29.82 3.30 25.70
C PRO A 84 31.13 2.63 26.15
N THR A 85 32.16 3.42 26.47
CA THR A 85 33.40 2.91 27.06
C THR A 85 33.11 2.41 28.48
N SER A 86 33.05 1.08 28.63
CA SER A 86 32.90 0.39 29.91
C SER A 86 34.21 0.46 30.69
N SER A 87 34.33 1.40 31.63
CA SER A 87 35.26 1.28 32.75
C SER A 87 34.62 1.88 34.00
N LEU A 88 33.99 0.99 34.77
CA LEU A 88 33.39 1.28 36.07
C LEU A 88 34.47 1.75 37.06
N SER A 89 34.41 3.00 37.47
CA SER A 89 35.22 3.55 38.57
C SER A 89 34.77 2.89 39.88
N SER A 90 35.57 1.97 40.39
CA SER A 90 35.45 1.47 41.77
C SER A 90 35.85 2.58 42.73
N ILE A 91 34.99 2.92 43.70
CA ILE A 91 35.24 3.16 45.15
C ILE A 91 33.97 3.82 45.76
N PRO A 92 33.38 3.28 46.85
CA PRO A 92 32.25 3.88 47.55
C PRO A 92 32.72 4.94 48.57
N SER A 93 32.09 6.12 48.61
CA SER A 93 32.36 7.13 49.65
C SER A 93 31.23 7.11 50.69
N ALA A 94 31.53 6.55 51.87
CA ALA A 94 30.64 6.56 53.02
C ALA A 94 30.93 7.78 53.92
N ALA A 95 29.87 8.57 54.16
CA ALA A 95 29.63 9.56 55.22
C ALA A 95 30.53 10.82 55.28
N PRO A 96 29.97 11.96 55.75
CA PRO A 96 29.96 12.14 57.20
C PRO A 96 28.59 12.46 57.81
N THR A 97 28.47 12.07 59.08
CA THR A 97 27.39 12.34 60.01
C THR A 97 27.38 13.82 60.40
N ASN A 98 26.21 14.46 60.43
CA ASN A 98 26.03 15.80 60.98
C ASN A 98 26.22 15.77 62.51
N GLU A 99 26.99 16.72 63.05
CA GLU A 99 26.85 17.19 64.43
C GLU A 99 26.51 18.69 64.41
#